data_AF-A0A2T5LDQ1-F1
#
_entry.id   AF-A0A2T5LDQ1-F1
#
_cell.length_a   1.000
_cell.length_b   1.000
_cell.length_c   1.000
_cell.angle_alpha   90.00
_cell.angle_beta   90.00
_cell.angle_gamma   90.00
#
_symmetry.space_group_name_H-M   'P 1'
#
loop_
_entity.id
_entity.type
_entity.pdbx_description
1 polymer ?
#
loop_
_entity_poly.entity_id
_entity_poly.type
_entity_poly.pdbx_seq_one_letter_code
_entity_poly.pdbx_strand_id
1 'polypeptide(L)'
;MSKLTTAFGAPVADDNNTMTAGPRGPALLQDVWFLEKLAHFDREVIPERRMHAKGAGAFGTFTVTHDITQYTRAKIFSDVGKTTEMMARFSTVAGERGAADAERDIRGFAMKFYTEEGNWDLVGNNTPVFFIRDPLKFPDLNHAIKRDPRTGMRSADNNWDYWTLLPEALHQVTIVMSERGVPKSFRHMHGFGSHTYSFINANNERFWVKFTFKTQQGIQNLTDDEAGQVVAKDRESNQRDLYEAIERKEFPRWTLFVQIMPEAEAANTPYNPFDLTKVWPHGDYPLIEVGFFELNRNPENFFQDIEQAAFAPAVIVPGIGFSPDKMLQGRLFSYGDTQRYRLGVNYAQIPVNAPRCPVHSYHRDGAMRVDGNGGGSTHYEPNSRGALQAQPDFSEPPLEIGETVAKRWNHREDTDYFSQPRKLFELMTPAQKQVLFDNTARAIKGASQPVVQRHIDNCTACHPDYGKGIAEAVVRLG
;
A
#
# COMPACT_ATOMS: atom_id res chain seq x y z
N MET A 1 11.00 -37.94 9.86
CA MET A 1 10.06 -37.60 10.95
C MET A 1 10.77 -36.67 11.90
N SER A 2 10.21 -35.50 12.18
CA SER A 2 10.69 -34.60 13.24
C SER A 2 10.14 -35.08 14.58
N LYS A 3 10.97 -35.06 15.64
CA LYS A 3 10.54 -35.37 17.01
C LYS A 3 10.16 -34.07 17.72
N LEU A 4 9.07 -34.09 18.49
CA LEU A 4 8.59 -32.91 19.24
C LEU A 4 9.53 -32.57 20.40
N THR A 5 9.82 -31.28 20.56
CA THR A 5 10.61 -30.73 21.66
C THR A 5 9.96 -29.47 22.23
N THR A 6 10.38 -29.09 23.43
CA THR A 6 10.17 -27.73 23.96
C THR A 6 11.01 -26.71 23.18
N ALA A 7 10.78 -25.42 23.41
CA ALA A 7 11.58 -24.32 22.85
C ALA A 7 13.06 -24.38 23.26
N PHE A 8 13.37 -25.02 24.39
CA PHE A 8 14.73 -25.26 24.88
C PHE A 8 15.34 -26.60 24.41
N GLY A 9 14.66 -27.31 23.50
CA GLY A 9 15.16 -28.54 22.89
C GLY A 9 14.98 -29.81 23.74
N ALA A 10 14.26 -29.75 24.86
CA ALA A 10 13.97 -30.94 25.65
C ALA A 10 12.92 -31.82 24.94
N PRO A 11 13.11 -33.15 24.82
CA PRO A 11 12.11 -34.03 24.20
C PRO A 11 10.76 -34.02 24.95
N VAL A 12 9.65 -33.93 24.22
CA VAL A 12 8.30 -34.05 24.78
C VAL A 12 7.85 -35.51 24.71
N ALA A 13 7.55 -36.10 25.88
CA ALA A 13 7.20 -37.52 25.98
C ALA A 13 5.72 -37.82 25.65
N ASP A 14 4.80 -36.92 26.01
CA ASP A 14 3.37 -37.04 25.75
C ASP A 14 2.79 -35.64 25.44
N ASP A 15 1.96 -35.55 24.39
CA ASP A 15 1.28 -34.32 23.96
C ASP A 15 -0.26 -34.49 23.91
N ASN A 16 -0.77 -35.61 24.41
CA ASN A 16 -2.21 -35.92 24.40
C ASN A 16 -2.84 -35.83 25.79
N ASN A 17 -2.04 -35.92 26.87
CA ASN A 17 -2.53 -35.96 28.24
C ASN A 17 -1.78 -34.93 29.11
N THR A 18 -2.52 -34.15 29.88
CA THR A 18 -1.95 -33.30 30.93
C THR A 18 -1.63 -34.13 32.19
N MET A 19 -0.63 -33.70 32.95
CA MET A 19 -0.26 -34.36 34.20
C MET A 19 -1.30 -34.09 35.31
N THR A 20 -1.83 -35.14 35.93
CA THR A 20 -2.87 -35.07 36.95
C THR A 20 -2.55 -35.89 38.21
N ALA A 21 -3.15 -35.52 39.35
CA ALA A 21 -3.06 -36.27 40.60
C ALA A 21 -3.95 -37.53 40.60
N GLY A 22 -3.58 -38.51 39.79
CA GLY A 22 -4.34 -39.74 39.57
C GLY A 22 -5.35 -39.64 38.41
N PRO A 23 -5.92 -40.76 37.93
CA PRO A 23 -6.65 -40.81 36.64
C PRO A 23 -7.87 -39.89 36.52
N ARG A 24 -8.41 -39.39 37.64
CA ARG A 24 -9.54 -38.45 37.69
C ARG A 24 -9.28 -37.27 38.65
N GLY A 25 -8.02 -37.02 38.97
CA GLY A 25 -7.61 -35.95 39.87
C GLY A 25 -7.41 -34.61 39.16
N PRO A 26 -7.16 -33.53 39.90
CA PRO A 26 -6.84 -32.23 39.33
C PRO A 26 -5.50 -32.23 38.58
N ALA A 27 -5.33 -31.29 37.65
CA ALA A 27 -4.09 -31.04 36.94
C ALA A 27 -2.99 -30.48 37.86
N LEU A 28 -1.73 -30.75 37.53
CA LEU A 28 -0.57 -30.29 38.28
C LEU A 28 0.15 -29.15 37.57
N LEU A 29 0.55 -28.13 38.33
CA LEU A 29 1.31 -26.98 37.80
C LEU A 29 2.70 -27.37 37.27
N GLN A 30 3.24 -28.53 37.68
CA GLN A 30 4.54 -29.02 37.21
C GLN A 30 4.51 -29.60 35.78
N ASP A 31 3.37 -29.58 35.09
CA ASP A 31 3.28 -29.91 33.66
C ASP A 31 3.83 -28.75 32.81
N VAL A 32 5.16 -28.67 32.74
CA VAL A 32 5.85 -27.54 32.09
C VAL A 32 5.65 -27.50 30.58
N TRP A 33 5.38 -28.66 29.94
CA TRP A 33 5.07 -28.69 28.51
C TRP A 33 3.70 -28.08 28.24
N PHE A 34 2.68 -28.45 29.01
CA PHE A 34 1.36 -27.83 28.93
C PHE A 34 1.44 -26.31 29.10
N LEU A 35 2.15 -25.84 30.13
CA LEU A 35 2.32 -24.42 30.40
C LEU A 35 3.04 -23.69 29.26
N GLU A 36 4.14 -24.24 28.75
CA GLU A 36 4.91 -23.64 27.65
C GLU A 36 4.08 -23.57 26.35
N LYS A 37 3.43 -24.67 25.98
CA LYS A 37 2.58 -24.77 24.78
C LYS A 37 1.45 -23.74 24.80
N LEU A 38 0.72 -23.63 25.92
CA LEU A 38 -0.36 -22.64 26.06
C LEU A 38 0.18 -21.20 26.11
N ALA A 39 1.27 -20.94 26.84
CA ALA A 39 1.79 -19.58 26.95
C ALA A 39 2.25 -19.02 25.60
N HIS A 40 2.81 -19.86 24.72
CA HIS A 40 3.14 -19.49 23.35
C HIS A 40 1.87 -19.28 22.49
N PHE A 41 0.91 -20.21 22.56
CA PHE A 41 -0.37 -20.11 21.85
C PHE A 41 -1.10 -18.79 22.17
N ASP A 42 -1.17 -18.42 23.45
CA ASP A 42 -1.83 -17.19 23.92
C ASP A 42 -1.18 -15.89 23.36
N ARG A 43 0.00 -15.99 22.74
CA ARG A 43 0.80 -14.86 22.23
C ARG A 43 1.06 -14.93 20.72
N GLU A 44 0.34 -15.78 19.98
CA GLU A 44 0.46 -15.87 18.52
C GLU A 44 0.01 -14.60 17.79
N VAL A 45 -0.94 -13.84 18.36
CA VAL A 45 -1.52 -12.66 17.71
C VAL A 45 -0.68 -11.41 17.97
N ILE A 46 -0.27 -10.74 16.88
CA ILE A 46 0.22 -9.37 16.88
C ILE A 46 -0.87 -8.41 16.38
N PRO A 47 -0.75 -7.09 16.64
CA PRO A 47 -1.69 -6.12 16.07
C PRO A 47 -1.75 -6.22 14.54
N GLU A 48 -2.94 -6.20 13.96
CA GLU A 48 -3.08 -6.05 12.51
C GLU A 48 -2.61 -4.65 12.05
N ARG A 49 -2.45 -4.47 10.73
CA ARG A 49 -2.19 -3.13 10.19
C ARG A 49 -3.41 -2.23 10.42
N ARG A 50 -3.19 -0.98 10.83
CA ARG A 50 -4.29 0.01 11.05
C ARG A 50 -5.13 0.27 9.79
N MET A 51 -4.51 0.13 8.62
CA MET A 51 -5.11 0.17 7.29
C MET A 51 -4.53 -0.98 6.47
N HIS A 52 -5.28 -1.54 5.53
CA HIS A 52 -4.85 -2.66 4.68
C HIS A 52 -4.51 -3.96 5.46
N ALA A 53 -5.31 -4.27 6.49
CA ALA A 53 -5.13 -5.47 7.31
C ALA A 53 -5.30 -6.75 6.49
N LYS A 54 -6.39 -6.89 5.74
CA LYS A 54 -6.63 -8.04 4.88
C LYS A 54 -5.78 -7.98 3.61
N GLY A 55 -4.98 -9.01 3.34
CA GLY A 55 -4.15 -9.05 2.14
C GLY A 55 -3.45 -10.38 1.89
N ALA A 56 -2.88 -10.48 0.70
CA ALA A 56 -2.12 -11.61 0.17
C ALA A 56 -0.75 -11.12 -0.32
N GLY A 57 0.23 -12.00 -0.43
CA GLY A 57 1.50 -11.62 -1.05
C GLY A 57 2.29 -12.80 -1.57
N ALA A 58 3.28 -12.48 -2.39
CA ALA A 58 4.15 -13.44 -3.03
C ALA A 58 5.51 -12.81 -3.34
N PHE A 59 6.49 -13.65 -3.59
CA PHE A 59 7.83 -13.29 -4.02
C PHE A 59 7.96 -13.40 -5.54
N GLY A 60 8.95 -12.71 -6.08
CA GLY A 60 9.15 -12.62 -7.51
C GLY A 60 10.47 -11.98 -7.91
N THR A 61 10.54 -11.60 -9.18
CA THR A 61 11.72 -10.96 -9.76
C THR A 61 11.29 -9.81 -10.67
N PHE A 62 11.92 -8.65 -10.50
CA PHE A 62 11.85 -7.54 -11.44
C PHE A 62 12.99 -7.65 -12.46
N THR A 63 12.71 -7.38 -13.73
CA THR A 63 13.68 -7.39 -14.84
C THR A 63 13.59 -6.09 -15.62
N VAL A 64 14.71 -5.41 -15.82
CA VAL A 64 14.81 -4.21 -16.66
C VAL A 64 14.71 -4.59 -18.13
N THR A 65 13.85 -3.91 -18.90
CA THR A 65 13.70 -4.11 -20.34
C THR A 65 14.14 -2.89 -21.16
N HIS A 66 14.17 -1.71 -20.55
CA HIS A 66 14.50 -0.46 -21.22
C HIS A 66 15.44 0.38 -20.34
N ASP A 67 16.37 1.06 -21.01
CA ASP A 67 17.33 1.94 -20.35
C ASP A 67 16.67 3.28 -19.98
N ILE A 68 16.73 3.64 -18.69
CA ILE A 68 16.29 4.92 -18.14
C ILE A 68 17.38 5.59 -17.30
N THR A 69 18.64 5.16 -17.43
CA THR A 69 19.78 5.62 -16.63
C THR A 69 20.08 7.12 -16.78
N GLN A 70 19.64 7.71 -17.90
CA GLN A 70 19.66 9.16 -18.13
C GLN A 70 18.83 9.95 -17.09
N TYR A 71 17.83 9.33 -16.47
CA TYR A 71 16.96 9.95 -15.47
C TYR A 71 17.34 9.57 -14.04
N THR A 72 17.88 8.37 -13.82
CA THR A 72 18.13 7.84 -12.47
C THR A 72 19.43 7.06 -12.38
N ARG A 73 20.17 7.25 -11.28
CA ARG A 73 21.35 6.46 -10.92
C ARG A 73 21.03 5.20 -10.10
N ALA A 74 19.76 4.89 -9.90
CA ALA A 74 19.35 3.76 -9.06
C ALA A 74 19.82 2.44 -9.65
N LYS A 75 20.60 1.68 -8.87
CA LYS A 75 21.23 0.43 -9.34
C LYS A 75 20.24 -0.62 -9.82
N ILE A 76 19.01 -0.64 -9.32
CA ILE A 76 17.96 -1.55 -9.83
C ILE A 76 17.70 -1.38 -11.34
N PHE A 77 17.97 -0.20 -11.91
CA PHE A 77 17.74 0.14 -13.32
C PHE A 77 19.02 0.25 -14.15
N SER A 78 20.18 -0.16 -13.62
CA SER A 78 21.49 0.16 -14.24
C SER A 78 21.72 -0.46 -15.61
N ASP A 79 21.13 -1.62 -15.89
CA ASP A 79 21.39 -2.38 -17.11
C ASP A 79 20.13 -3.11 -17.58
N VAL A 80 19.87 -3.09 -18.89
CA VAL A 80 18.82 -3.92 -19.50
C VAL A 80 19.14 -5.40 -19.28
N GLY A 81 18.15 -6.17 -18.85
CA GLY A 81 18.31 -7.57 -18.47
C GLY A 81 18.71 -7.78 -17.00
N LYS A 82 19.05 -6.73 -16.25
CA LYS A 82 19.30 -6.84 -14.81
C LYS A 82 18.05 -7.32 -14.08
N THR A 83 18.24 -8.31 -13.22
CA THR A 83 17.17 -8.86 -12.37
C THR A 83 17.36 -8.44 -10.92
N THR A 84 16.26 -8.14 -10.22
CA THR A 84 16.25 -7.83 -8.79
C THR A 84 15.17 -8.65 -8.12
N GLU A 85 15.52 -9.37 -7.03
CA GLU A 85 14.52 -10.10 -6.26
C GLU A 85 13.55 -9.11 -5.61
N MET A 86 12.28 -9.49 -5.51
CA MET A 86 11.27 -8.65 -4.88
C MET A 86 10.19 -9.46 -4.16
N MET A 87 9.40 -8.77 -3.36
CA MET A 87 8.13 -9.26 -2.86
C MET A 87 7.02 -8.23 -3.09
N ALA A 88 5.79 -8.70 -3.29
CA ALA A 88 4.61 -7.85 -3.37
C ALA A 88 3.56 -8.29 -2.36
N ARG A 89 2.90 -7.31 -1.72
CA ARG A 89 1.71 -7.53 -0.89
C ARG A 89 0.56 -6.70 -1.45
N PHE A 90 -0.53 -7.40 -1.75
CA PHE A 90 -1.81 -6.84 -2.15
C PHE A 90 -2.79 -6.88 -1.00
N SER A 91 -3.75 -5.97 -0.98
CA SER A 91 -4.69 -5.87 0.15
C SER A 91 -5.95 -5.11 -0.22
N THR A 92 -7.02 -5.27 0.55
CA THR A 92 -8.08 -4.24 0.64
C THR A 92 -7.60 -3.09 1.54
N VAL A 93 -8.44 -2.14 1.93
CA VAL A 93 -8.06 -1.00 2.80
C VAL A 93 -8.82 -1.04 4.13
N ALA A 94 -10.14 -1.05 4.09
CA ALA A 94 -11.00 -0.81 5.26
C ALA A 94 -11.19 -2.07 6.12
N GLY A 95 -11.26 -3.24 5.50
CA GLY A 95 -11.50 -4.52 6.19
C GLY A 95 -10.42 -4.90 7.19
N GLU A 96 -10.83 -5.45 8.34
CA GLU A 96 -9.94 -6.10 9.32
C GLU A 96 -9.41 -7.44 8.80
N ARG A 97 -8.55 -8.13 9.57
CA ARG A 97 -7.87 -9.37 9.15
C ARG A 97 -8.77 -10.48 8.58
N GLY A 98 -10.02 -10.57 9.04
CA GLY A 98 -11.01 -11.56 8.58
C GLY A 98 -12.08 -11.02 7.62
N ALA A 99 -11.95 -9.79 7.13
CA ALA A 99 -12.89 -9.20 6.17
C ALA A 99 -12.81 -9.89 4.79
N ALA A 100 -13.77 -9.62 3.91
CA ALA A 100 -13.82 -10.26 2.60
C ALA A 100 -12.89 -9.60 1.58
N ASP A 101 -12.24 -10.41 0.73
CA ASP A 101 -11.33 -9.93 -0.32
C ASP A 101 -12.04 -9.16 -1.45
N ALA A 102 -13.27 -9.57 -1.78
CA ALA A 102 -14.06 -9.05 -2.89
C ALA A 102 -15.01 -7.92 -2.48
N GLU A 103 -14.56 -6.99 -1.64
CA GLU A 103 -15.33 -5.77 -1.31
C GLU A 103 -15.02 -4.62 -2.27
N ARG A 104 -15.95 -3.67 -2.42
CA ARG A 104 -15.68 -2.41 -3.11
C ARG A 104 -14.74 -1.55 -2.28
N ASP A 105 -13.51 -1.40 -2.75
CA ASP A 105 -12.44 -0.72 -2.02
C ASP A 105 -11.26 -0.42 -2.95
N ILE A 106 -10.38 0.50 -2.54
CA ILE A 106 -9.03 0.56 -3.13
C ILE A 106 -8.32 -0.77 -2.83
N ARG A 107 -7.40 -1.18 -3.72
CA ARG A 107 -6.47 -2.26 -3.44
C ARG A 107 -5.07 -1.72 -3.20
N GLY A 108 -4.45 -2.13 -2.09
CA GLY A 108 -3.03 -1.91 -1.85
C GLY A 108 -2.18 -2.69 -2.85
N PHE A 109 -1.09 -2.10 -3.30
CA PHE A 109 -0.13 -2.66 -4.25
C PHE A 109 1.28 -2.30 -3.76
N ALA A 110 1.71 -2.92 -2.66
CA ALA A 110 2.99 -2.63 -2.04
C ALA A 110 4.07 -3.57 -2.58
N MET A 111 5.22 -3.01 -2.96
CA MET A 111 6.37 -3.77 -3.49
C MET A 111 7.62 -3.42 -2.68
N LYS A 112 8.44 -4.44 -2.42
CA LYS A 112 9.78 -4.32 -1.85
C LYS A 112 10.77 -4.94 -2.83
N PHE A 113 11.73 -4.15 -3.29
CA PHE A 113 12.81 -4.59 -4.15
C PHE A 113 14.08 -4.71 -3.33
N TYR A 114 14.72 -5.87 -3.35
CA TYR A 114 15.93 -6.13 -2.58
C TYR A 114 17.15 -5.78 -3.43
N THR A 115 17.51 -4.49 -3.47
CA THR A 115 18.58 -3.98 -4.32
C THR A 115 19.96 -4.11 -3.65
N GLU A 116 21.03 -3.91 -4.42
CA GLU A 116 22.40 -3.91 -3.92
C GLU A 116 22.76 -2.69 -3.05
N GLU A 117 21.94 -1.63 -3.08
CA GLU A 117 22.12 -0.38 -2.31
C GLU A 117 21.04 -0.21 -1.24
N GLY A 118 20.37 -1.30 -0.85
CA GLY A 118 19.31 -1.31 0.15
C GLY A 118 17.99 -1.81 -0.39
N ASN A 119 17.00 -1.93 0.50
CA ASN A 119 15.63 -2.17 0.06
C ASN A 119 15.06 -0.88 -0.54
N TRP A 120 14.28 -1.03 -1.62
CA TRP A 120 13.40 0.03 -2.09
C TRP A 120 11.94 -0.42 -1.93
N ASP A 121 11.17 0.36 -1.18
CA ASP A 121 9.74 0.12 -0.98
C ASP A 121 8.91 1.11 -1.81
N LEU A 122 8.18 0.58 -2.80
CA LEU A 122 7.17 1.35 -3.51
C LEU A 122 5.78 0.92 -3.03
N VAL A 123 5.23 1.74 -2.13
CA VAL A 123 3.98 1.41 -1.42
C VAL A 123 2.79 2.02 -2.15
N GLY A 124 2.40 1.36 -3.23
CA GLY A 124 1.37 1.82 -4.16
C GLY A 124 -0.06 1.36 -3.85
N ASN A 125 -0.97 1.74 -4.73
CA ASN A 125 -2.37 1.30 -4.79
C ASN A 125 -2.76 0.92 -6.22
N ASN A 126 -3.94 0.34 -6.42
CA ASN A 126 -4.51 0.07 -7.74
C ASN A 126 -5.14 1.31 -8.43
N THR A 127 -4.87 2.51 -7.91
CA THR A 127 -5.35 3.78 -8.43
C THR A 127 -4.22 4.82 -8.49
N PRO A 128 -4.17 5.69 -9.52
CA PRO A 128 -3.14 6.72 -9.64
C PRO A 128 -3.36 7.92 -8.71
N VAL A 129 -4.53 8.03 -8.06
CA VAL A 129 -4.90 9.16 -7.19
C VAL A 129 -5.41 8.66 -5.83
N PHE A 130 -5.73 9.58 -4.93
CA PHE A 130 -6.32 9.27 -3.63
C PHE A 130 -7.44 10.26 -3.26
N PHE A 131 -8.15 9.99 -2.17
CA PHE A 131 -9.30 10.81 -1.73
C PHE A 131 -8.92 12.20 -1.20
N ILE A 132 -7.70 12.35 -0.70
CA ILE A 132 -7.25 13.54 0.03
C ILE A 132 -5.84 13.92 -0.41
N ARG A 133 -5.54 15.22 -0.30
CA ARG A 133 -4.24 15.83 -0.66
C ARG A 133 -3.48 16.43 0.51
N ASP A 134 -3.99 16.28 1.74
CA ASP A 134 -3.31 16.68 2.97
C ASP A 134 -3.39 15.55 4.03
N PRO A 135 -2.25 15.11 4.59
CA PRO A 135 -2.20 13.93 5.44
C PRO A 135 -2.92 14.09 6.77
N LEU A 136 -3.20 15.32 7.22
CA LEU A 136 -3.98 15.56 8.43
C LEU A 136 -5.38 14.96 8.35
N LYS A 137 -5.92 14.79 7.14
CA LYS A 137 -7.23 14.18 6.91
C LYS A 137 -7.20 12.65 6.91
N PHE A 138 -6.02 12.01 6.89
CA PHE A 138 -5.92 10.55 6.75
C PHE A 138 -6.49 9.76 7.94
N PRO A 139 -6.28 10.15 9.22
CA PRO A 139 -6.95 9.49 10.34
C PRO A 139 -8.47 9.66 10.29
N ASP A 140 -8.97 10.82 9.86
CA ASP A 140 -10.41 11.06 9.69
C ASP A 140 -10.99 10.13 8.61
N LEU A 141 -10.29 9.95 7.48
CA LEU A 141 -10.67 8.98 6.46
C LEU A 141 -10.74 7.56 7.03
N ASN A 142 -9.73 7.14 7.82
CA ASN A 142 -9.73 5.83 8.47
C ASN A 142 -10.98 5.63 9.33
N HIS A 143 -11.36 6.64 10.13
CA HIS A 143 -12.55 6.58 10.96
C HIS A 143 -13.84 6.55 10.14
N ALA A 144 -13.93 7.36 9.07
CA ALA A 144 -15.12 7.48 8.24
C ALA A 144 -15.45 6.17 7.48
N ILE A 145 -14.44 5.47 6.95
CA ILE A 145 -14.65 4.26 6.12
C ILE A 145 -14.70 2.96 6.93
N LYS A 146 -14.35 2.99 8.22
CA LYS A 146 -14.35 1.82 9.10
C LYS A 146 -15.61 1.79 9.97
N ARG A 147 -15.52 1.12 11.12
CA ARG A 147 -16.63 0.87 12.04
C ARG A 147 -16.93 2.13 12.85
N ASP A 148 -18.20 2.50 12.88
CA ASP A 148 -18.73 3.53 13.76
C ASP A 148 -18.48 3.14 15.24
N PRO A 149 -18.05 4.08 16.09
CA PRO A 149 -17.63 3.78 17.46
C PRO A 149 -18.76 3.29 18.37
N ARG A 150 -20.04 3.57 18.03
CA ARG A 150 -21.18 3.14 18.83
C ARG A 150 -21.72 1.80 18.35
N THR A 151 -21.84 1.62 17.04
CA THR A 151 -22.50 0.43 16.47
C THR A 151 -21.54 -0.72 16.18
N GLY A 152 -20.25 -0.45 16.02
CA GLY A 152 -19.27 -1.45 15.59
C GLY A 152 -19.46 -1.90 14.14
N MET A 153 -20.31 -1.23 13.34
CA MET A 153 -20.59 -1.53 11.94
C MET A 153 -20.11 -0.39 11.03
N ARG A 154 -19.96 -0.65 9.72
CA ARG A 154 -19.75 0.45 8.75
C ARG A 154 -20.97 1.36 8.73
N SER A 155 -20.74 2.67 8.56
CA SER A 155 -21.80 3.67 8.46
C SER A 155 -21.71 4.38 7.11
N ALA A 156 -22.76 4.26 6.29
CA ALA A 156 -22.86 5.01 5.05
C ALA A 156 -22.86 6.51 5.32
N ASP A 157 -23.56 6.96 6.37
CA ASP A 157 -23.61 8.39 6.72
C ASP A 157 -22.23 8.93 7.12
N ASN A 158 -21.46 8.22 7.96
CA ASN A 158 -20.10 8.66 8.33
C ASN A 158 -19.17 8.74 7.11
N ASN A 159 -19.22 7.72 6.25
CA ASN A 159 -18.37 7.66 5.06
C ASN A 159 -18.71 8.78 4.07
N TRP A 160 -19.99 8.90 3.71
CA TRP A 160 -20.43 9.85 2.70
C TRP A 160 -20.49 11.29 3.21
N ASP A 161 -20.78 11.56 4.49
CA ASP A 161 -20.67 12.92 5.02
C ASP A 161 -19.23 13.43 4.89
N TYR A 162 -18.26 12.61 5.28
CA TYR A 162 -16.84 12.92 5.11
C TYR A 162 -16.45 13.14 3.63
N TRP A 163 -16.77 12.20 2.73
CA TRP A 163 -16.43 12.35 1.30
C TRP A 163 -17.10 13.55 0.65
N THR A 164 -18.36 13.86 0.99
CA THR A 164 -19.11 14.93 0.33
C THR A 164 -18.70 16.33 0.81
N LEU A 165 -18.10 16.46 1.99
CA LEU A 165 -17.50 17.71 2.49
C LEU A 165 -16.10 17.99 1.90
N LEU A 166 -15.52 17.01 1.19
CA LEU A 166 -14.20 17.09 0.56
C LEU A 166 -14.37 16.96 -0.96
N PRO A 167 -14.71 18.03 -1.70
CA PRO A 167 -14.89 17.96 -3.14
C PRO A 167 -13.64 17.45 -3.88
N GLU A 168 -12.43 17.63 -3.31
CA GLU A 168 -11.18 17.04 -3.81
C GLU A 168 -11.19 15.49 -3.87
N ALA A 169 -12.05 14.83 -3.08
CA ALA A 169 -12.18 13.38 -3.06
C ALA A 169 -12.91 12.83 -4.29
N LEU A 170 -13.61 13.67 -5.06
CA LEU A 170 -14.52 13.22 -6.11
C LEU A 170 -13.81 12.36 -7.16
N HIS A 171 -12.55 12.66 -7.49
CA HIS A 171 -11.79 11.88 -8.48
C HIS A 171 -11.64 10.41 -8.05
N GLN A 172 -11.22 10.19 -6.81
CA GLN A 172 -11.06 8.84 -6.29
C GLN A 172 -12.41 8.18 -5.99
N VAL A 173 -13.43 8.93 -5.56
CA VAL A 173 -14.80 8.43 -5.40
C VAL A 173 -15.34 7.90 -6.74
N THR A 174 -15.17 8.65 -7.84
CA THR A 174 -15.55 8.19 -9.18
C THR A 174 -14.83 6.90 -9.57
N ILE A 175 -13.53 6.77 -9.28
CA ILE A 175 -12.76 5.54 -9.57
C ILE A 175 -13.29 4.36 -8.76
N VAL A 176 -13.45 4.49 -7.44
CA VAL A 176 -13.88 3.37 -6.59
C VAL A 176 -15.35 3.00 -6.79
N MET A 177 -16.20 3.91 -7.30
CA MET A 177 -17.57 3.62 -7.68
C MET A 177 -17.72 3.09 -9.12
N SER A 178 -16.70 3.22 -9.97
CA SER A 178 -16.67 2.59 -11.31
C SER A 178 -16.60 1.05 -11.22
N GLU A 179 -16.61 0.35 -12.37
CA GLU A 179 -16.34 -1.10 -12.36
C GLU A 179 -15.00 -1.48 -11.71
N ARG A 180 -14.00 -0.58 -11.72
CA ARG A 180 -12.67 -0.87 -11.15
C ARG A 180 -12.63 -0.91 -9.61
N GLY A 181 -13.74 -0.61 -8.93
CA GLY A 181 -13.85 -0.67 -7.48
C GLY A 181 -13.79 -2.09 -6.89
N VAL A 182 -14.06 -3.11 -7.70
CA VAL A 182 -13.91 -4.52 -7.31
C VAL A 182 -13.15 -5.27 -8.41
N PRO A 183 -11.81 -5.25 -8.40
CA PRO A 183 -11.04 -6.12 -9.30
C PRO A 183 -11.39 -7.59 -9.06
N LYS A 184 -11.47 -8.38 -10.14
CA LYS A 184 -11.77 -9.82 -10.06
C LYS A 184 -10.77 -10.59 -9.21
N SER A 185 -9.51 -10.19 -9.31
CA SER A 185 -8.46 -10.65 -8.41
C SER A 185 -7.30 -9.66 -8.41
N PHE A 186 -6.32 -9.86 -7.53
CA PHE A 186 -5.12 -9.04 -7.48
C PHE A 186 -4.32 -9.07 -8.80
N ARG A 187 -4.41 -10.14 -9.59
CA ARG A 187 -3.71 -10.27 -10.88
C ARG A 187 -4.32 -9.39 -11.98
N HIS A 188 -5.60 -9.03 -11.85
CA HIS A 188 -6.37 -8.32 -12.88
C HIS A 188 -6.54 -6.82 -12.60
N MET A 189 -5.61 -6.22 -11.87
CA MET A 189 -5.57 -4.77 -11.60
C MET A 189 -4.22 -4.16 -11.96
N HIS A 190 -4.22 -2.88 -12.30
CA HIS A 190 -2.98 -2.10 -12.36
C HIS A 190 -2.47 -1.77 -10.95
N GLY A 191 -1.21 -1.38 -10.85
CA GLY A 191 -0.61 -0.76 -9.66
C GLY A 191 -0.06 0.61 -10.00
N PHE A 192 0.03 1.50 -9.01
CA PHE A 192 0.55 2.85 -9.17
C PHE A 192 1.30 3.28 -7.92
N GLY A 193 2.38 4.04 -8.09
CA GLY A 193 3.00 4.75 -6.97
C GLY A 193 2.11 5.86 -6.41
N SER A 194 1.13 6.30 -7.22
CA SER A 194 0.18 7.41 -7.02
C SER A 194 0.86 8.78 -6.85
N HIS A 195 1.73 8.93 -5.86
CA HIS A 195 2.50 10.15 -5.63
C HIS A 195 3.45 10.45 -6.78
N THR A 196 3.75 11.74 -6.90
CA THR A 196 4.99 12.18 -7.56
C THR A 196 6.16 11.83 -6.65
N TYR A 197 7.21 11.24 -7.19
CA TYR A 197 8.51 11.02 -6.56
C TYR A 197 9.56 11.82 -7.34
N SER A 198 10.84 11.69 -6.97
CA SER A 198 11.94 12.17 -7.80
C SER A 198 12.85 11.03 -8.26
N PHE A 199 13.42 11.20 -9.44
CA PHE A 199 14.64 10.52 -9.86
C PHE A 199 15.81 11.50 -9.82
N ILE A 200 17.00 10.96 -9.55
CA ILE A 200 18.27 11.70 -9.57
C ILE A 200 19.25 10.91 -10.42
N ASN A 201 19.79 11.49 -11.48
CA ASN A 201 20.72 10.80 -12.37
C ASN A 201 22.18 10.90 -11.89
N ALA A 202 23.12 10.36 -12.69
CA ALA A 202 24.55 10.38 -12.38
C ALA A 202 25.16 11.80 -12.37
N ASN A 203 24.53 12.76 -13.06
CA ASN A 203 24.93 14.17 -13.08
C ASN A 203 24.31 14.99 -11.94
N ASN A 204 23.62 14.32 -11.00
CA ASN A 204 22.91 14.93 -9.89
C ASN A 204 21.75 15.85 -10.33
N GLU A 205 21.16 15.59 -11.50
CA GLU A 205 19.98 16.29 -12.02
C GLU A 205 18.70 15.62 -11.50
N ARG A 206 17.73 16.43 -11.06
CA ARG A 206 16.44 15.94 -10.55
C ARG A 206 15.38 15.91 -11.64
N PHE A 207 14.57 14.85 -11.62
CA PHE A 207 13.35 14.72 -12.42
C PHE A 207 12.20 14.32 -11.50
N TRP A 208 11.00 14.83 -11.74
CA TRP A 208 9.79 14.33 -11.10
C TRP A 208 9.29 13.09 -11.83
N VAL A 209 8.82 12.08 -11.08
CA VAL A 209 8.42 10.79 -11.65
C VAL A 209 7.12 10.24 -11.06
N LYS A 210 6.27 9.65 -11.91
CA LYS A 210 5.13 8.82 -11.52
C LYS A 210 5.36 7.37 -11.96
N PHE A 211 5.08 6.40 -11.09
CA PHE A 211 5.20 4.96 -11.39
C PHE A 211 3.85 4.33 -11.71
N THR A 212 3.77 3.58 -12.82
CA THR A 212 2.57 2.84 -13.27
C THR A 212 2.93 1.40 -13.61
N PHE A 213 2.21 0.44 -13.04
CA PHE A 213 2.36 -0.99 -13.28
C PHE A 213 1.13 -1.52 -13.99
N LYS A 214 1.23 -1.81 -15.28
CA LYS A 214 0.11 -2.36 -16.05
C LYS A 214 0.13 -3.89 -15.99
N THR A 215 -0.97 -4.49 -15.49
CA THR A 215 -1.17 -5.94 -15.52
C THR A 215 -1.07 -6.47 -16.95
N GLN A 216 -0.36 -7.58 -17.12
CA GLN A 216 -0.30 -8.33 -18.38
C GLN A 216 -1.42 -9.39 -18.48
N GLN A 217 -2.29 -9.52 -17.46
CA GLN A 217 -3.41 -10.46 -17.43
C GLN A 217 -4.73 -9.81 -17.90
N GLY A 218 -4.69 -8.52 -18.21
CA GLY A 218 -5.86 -7.71 -18.57
C GLY A 218 -6.68 -7.30 -17.34
N ILE A 219 -7.34 -6.14 -17.44
CA ILE A 219 -8.27 -5.67 -16.41
C ILE A 219 -9.54 -6.51 -16.44
N GLN A 220 -9.91 -7.07 -15.29
CA GLN A 220 -11.17 -7.78 -15.06
C GLN A 220 -11.72 -7.35 -13.71
N ASN A 221 -13.03 -7.14 -13.65
CA ASN A 221 -13.72 -6.66 -12.47
C ASN A 221 -14.96 -7.52 -12.17
N LEU A 222 -15.49 -7.37 -10.96
CA LEU A 222 -16.77 -7.94 -10.54
C LEU A 222 -17.80 -6.82 -10.39
N THR A 223 -19.04 -7.09 -10.77
CA THR A 223 -20.20 -6.32 -10.31
C THR A 223 -20.42 -6.55 -8.82
N ASP A 224 -21.17 -5.68 -8.15
CA ASP A 224 -21.49 -5.86 -6.72
C ASP A 224 -22.22 -7.20 -6.45
N ASP A 225 -23.04 -7.67 -7.41
CA ASP A 225 -23.79 -8.93 -7.28
C ASP A 225 -22.87 -10.15 -7.40
N GLU A 226 -21.98 -10.16 -8.39
CA GLU A 226 -20.96 -11.21 -8.52
C GLU A 226 -20.02 -11.22 -7.31
N ALA A 227 -19.61 -10.04 -6.84
CA ALA A 227 -18.81 -9.88 -5.63
C ALA A 227 -19.54 -10.46 -4.40
N GLY A 228 -20.83 -10.16 -4.22
CA GLY A 228 -21.65 -10.73 -3.16
C GLY A 228 -21.70 -12.27 -3.21
N GLN A 229 -21.82 -12.86 -4.40
CA GLN A 229 -21.78 -14.31 -4.58
C GLN A 229 -20.42 -14.92 -4.26
N VAL A 230 -19.33 -14.25 -4.65
CA VAL A 230 -17.96 -14.65 -4.30
C VAL A 230 -17.80 -14.62 -2.79
N VAL A 231 -18.13 -13.51 -2.12
CA VAL A 231 -18.02 -13.35 -0.67
C VAL A 231 -18.84 -14.40 0.08
N ALA A 232 -20.06 -14.71 -0.38
CA ALA A 232 -20.89 -15.75 0.24
C ALA A 232 -20.20 -17.13 0.27
N LYS A 233 -19.32 -17.42 -0.69
CA LYS A 233 -18.61 -18.70 -0.80
C LYS A 233 -17.21 -18.64 -0.19
N ASP A 234 -16.45 -17.60 -0.49
CA ASP A 234 -15.03 -17.47 -0.15
C ASP A 234 -14.63 -16.04 0.20
N ARG A 235 -14.34 -15.80 1.48
CA ARG A 235 -13.81 -14.52 1.98
C ARG A 235 -12.33 -14.34 1.61
N GLU A 236 -11.65 -15.41 1.20
CA GLU A 236 -10.22 -15.48 0.88
C GLU A 236 -9.99 -15.58 -0.63
N SER A 237 -10.97 -15.17 -1.44
CA SER A 237 -11.00 -15.39 -2.89
C SER A 237 -9.79 -14.84 -3.64
N ASN A 238 -9.25 -13.68 -3.25
CA ASN A 238 -8.09 -13.10 -3.92
C ASN A 238 -6.77 -13.71 -3.42
N GLN A 239 -6.70 -14.09 -2.13
CA GLN A 239 -5.60 -14.90 -1.61
C GLN A 239 -5.53 -16.24 -2.35
N ARG A 240 -6.68 -16.93 -2.49
CA ARG A 240 -6.78 -18.20 -3.21
C ARG A 240 -6.37 -18.08 -4.67
N ASP A 241 -6.91 -17.09 -5.39
CA ASP A 241 -6.57 -16.86 -6.80
C ASP A 241 -5.07 -16.66 -7.00
N LEU A 242 -4.42 -15.81 -6.19
CA LEU A 242 -2.99 -15.56 -6.30
C LEU A 242 -2.16 -16.81 -5.97
N TYR A 243 -2.47 -17.45 -4.84
CA TYR A 243 -1.74 -18.62 -4.35
C TYR A 243 -1.81 -19.77 -5.36
N GLU A 244 -3.02 -20.13 -5.79
CA GLU A 244 -3.23 -21.26 -6.69
C GLU A 244 -2.71 -20.98 -8.11
N ALA A 245 -2.75 -19.72 -8.59
CA ALA A 245 -2.12 -19.37 -9.86
C ALA A 245 -0.60 -19.61 -9.83
N ILE A 246 0.07 -19.24 -8.74
CA ILE A 246 1.51 -19.47 -8.58
C ILE A 246 1.82 -20.97 -8.46
N GLU A 247 1.03 -21.74 -7.70
CA GLU A 247 1.17 -23.21 -7.62
C GLU A 247 1.03 -23.88 -8.99
N ARG A 248 0.13 -23.36 -9.84
CA ARG A 248 -0.04 -23.81 -11.23
C ARG A 248 0.98 -23.25 -12.23
N LYS A 249 1.95 -22.45 -11.76
CA LYS A 249 2.96 -21.76 -12.59
C LYS A 249 2.37 -20.74 -13.58
N GLU A 250 1.17 -20.24 -13.30
CA GLU A 250 0.51 -19.14 -14.02
C GLU A 250 0.96 -17.78 -13.43
N PHE A 251 2.26 -17.53 -13.51
CA PHE A 251 2.88 -16.41 -12.81
C PHE A 251 2.37 -15.04 -13.30
N PRO A 252 1.73 -14.23 -12.44
CA PRO A 252 1.25 -12.93 -12.86
C PRO A 252 2.40 -11.95 -13.04
N ARG A 253 2.28 -11.13 -14.09
CA ARG A 253 3.25 -10.12 -14.52
C ARG A 253 2.64 -8.73 -14.65
N TRP A 254 3.45 -7.73 -14.35
CA TRP A 254 3.14 -6.32 -14.60
C TRP A 254 4.31 -5.62 -15.27
N THR A 255 4.01 -4.84 -16.31
CA THR A 255 4.99 -3.95 -16.93
C THR A 255 5.05 -2.63 -16.17
N LEU A 256 6.24 -2.24 -15.72
CA LEU A 256 6.53 -0.94 -15.14
C LEU A 256 6.72 0.09 -16.24
N PHE A 257 5.98 1.18 -16.11
CA PHE A 257 6.12 2.42 -16.84
C PHE A 257 6.38 3.58 -15.88
N VAL A 258 7.08 4.60 -16.37
CA VAL A 258 7.26 5.88 -15.69
C VAL A 258 6.77 7.04 -16.56
N GLN A 259 6.23 8.07 -15.94
CA GLN A 259 6.15 9.40 -16.55
C GLN A 259 7.25 10.26 -15.95
N ILE A 260 7.97 11.02 -16.78
CA ILE A 260 9.10 11.85 -16.36
C ILE A 260 8.78 13.30 -16.67
N MET A 261 8.89 14.17 -15.66
CA MET A 261 8.74 15.62 -15.76
C MET A 261 10.06 16.27 -15.31
N PRO A 262 10.75 17.04 -16.16
CA PRO A 262 11.90 17.84 -15.75
C PRO A 262 11.57 18.75 -14.56
N GLU A 263 12.51 18.96 -13.63
CA GLU A 263 12.25 19.70 -12.37
C GLU A 263 11.61 21.08 -12.61
N ALA A 264 12.11 21.83 -13.59
CA ALA A 264 11.65 23.17 -13.94
C ALA A 264 10.23 23.23 -14.53
N GLU A 265 9.72 22.13 -15.09
CA GLU A 265 8.38 22.11 -15.70
C GLU A 265 7.27 22.09 -14.65
N ALA A 266 7.55 21.63 -13.43
CA ALA A 266 6.58 21.59 -12.34
C ALA A 266 6.00 22.96 -11.97
N ALA A 267 6.74 24.05 -12.21
CA ALA A 267 6.28 25.42 -11.96
C ALA A 267 5.25 25.90 -13.00
N ASN A 268 5.17 25.24 -14.16
CA ASN A 268 4.39 25.70 -15.31
C ASN A 268 3.18 24.81 -15.63
N THR A 269 2.97 23.72 -14.89
CA THR A 269 1.82 22.84 -15.11
C THR A 269 0.50 23.54 -14.71
N PRO A 270 -0.60 23.34 -15.46
CA PRO A 270 -1.90 23.95 -15.15
C PRO A 270 -2.61 23.32 -13.94
N TYR A 271 -2.02 22.28 -13.37
CA TYR A 271 -2.43 21.59 -12.14
C TYR A 271 -1.23 21.55 -11.19
N ASN A 272 -1.48 21.45 -9.89
CA ASN A 272 -0.42 21.15 -8.93
C ASN A 272 0.13 19.73 -9.21
N PRO A 273 1.39 19.58 -9.65
CA PRO A 273 1.94 18.27 -10.02
C PRO A 273 2.20 17.36 -8.81
N PHE A 274 2.07 17.90 -7.59
CA PHE A 274 2.23 17.19 -6.32
C PHE A 274 0.91 16.97 -5.58
N ASP A 275 -0.23 17.27 -6.21
CA ASP A 275 -1.56 16.98 -5.67
C ASP A 275 -1.94 15.51 -5.93
N LEU A 276 -2.08 14.73 -4.86
CA LEU A 276 -2.42 13.30 -4.94
C LEU A 276 -3.83 13.03 -5.50
N THR A 277 -4.69 14.05 -5.63
CA THR A 277 -6.00 13.93 -6.29
C THR A 277 -5.92 14.11 -7.81
N LYS A 278 -4.73 14.40 -8.35
CA LYS A 278 -4.50 14.68 -9.78
C LYS A 278 -3.55 13.67 -10.41
N VAL A 279 -3.85 13.32 -11.67
CA VAL A 279 -2.92 12.61 -12.57
C VAL A 279 -2.17 13.59 -13.46
N TRP A 280 -1.04 13.16 -14.00
CA TRP A 280 -0.39 13.81 -15.12
C TRP A 280 -0.98 13.25 -16.41
N PRO A 281 -1.62 14.05 -17.27
CA PRO A 281 -2.17 13.56 -18.53
C PRO A 281 -1.11 12.87 -19.37
N HIS A 282 -1.41 11.67 -19.89
CA HIS A 282 -0.46 10.92 -20.70
C HIS A 282 -0.09 11.63 -22.03
N GLY A 283 -0.91 12.58 -22.47
CA GLY A 283 -0.59 13.42 -23.64
C GLY A 283 0.50 14.44 -23.36
N ASP A 284 0.62 14.91 -22.11
CA ASP A 284 1.65 15.85 -21.68
C ASP A 284 2.94 15.08 -21.33
N TYR A 285 2.79 14.01 -20.56
CA TYR A 285 3.88 13.16 -20.10
C TYR A 285 3.60 11.70 -20.46
N PRO A 286 4.12 11.19 -21.60
CA PRO A 286 3.86 9.82 -22.04
C PRO A 286 4.48 8.78 -21.10
N LEU A 287 3.94 7.56 -21.16
CA LEU A 287 4.48 6.42 -20.42
C LEU A 287 5.75 5.91 -21.12
N ILE A 288 6.84 5.85 -20.37
CA ILE A 288 8.14 5.28 -20.76
C ILE A 288 8.25 3.90 -20.10
N GLU A 289 8.40 2.85 -20.90
CA GLU A 289 8.59 1.49 -20.36
C GLU A 289 9.95 1.39 -19.67
N VAL A 290 10.03 0.60 -18.58
CA VAL A 290 11.26 0.39 -17.81
C VAL A 290 11.61 -1.10 -17.72
N GLY A 291 10.62 -1.93 -17.43
CA GLY A 291 10.82 -3.33 -17.09
C GLY A 291 9.52 -4.03 -16.76
N PHE A 292 9.59 -5.25 -16.25
CA PHE A 292 8.45 -5.95 -15.70
C PHE A 292 8.84 -6.71 -14.45
N PHE A 293 7.86 -7.01 -13.59
CA PHE A 293 8.04 -8.02 -12.56
C PHE A 293 7.08 -9.19 -12.76
N GLU A 294 7.49 -10.35 -12.28
CA GLU A 294 6.72 -11.59 -12.23
C GLU A 294 6.68 -12.10 -10.79
N LEU A 295 5.52 -12.49 -10.28
CA LEU A 295 5.41 -13.20 -8.99
C LEU A 295 5.39 -14.70 -9.24
N ASN A 296 6.39 -15.40 -8.74
CA ASN A 296 6.66 -16.80 -9.10
C ASN A 296 6.92 -17.72 -7.91
N ARG A 297 6.78 -17.22 -6.68
CA ARG A 297 6.97 -18.01 -5.47
C ARG A 297 6.04 -17.60 -4.35
N ASN A 298 5.26 -18.56 -3.85
CA ASN A 298 4.43 -18.37 -2.66
C ASN A 298 5.31 -18.25 -1.40
N PRO A 299 4.83 -17.55 -0.35
CA PRO A 299 5.50 -17.56 0.95
C PRO A 299 5.45 -18.96 1.56
N GLU A 300 6.53 -19.40 2.20
CA GLU A 300 6.55 -20.68 2.93
C GLU A 300 5.72 -20.59 4.22
N ASN A 301 5.74 -19.41 4.86
CA ASN A 301 4.92 -19.13 6.03
C ASN A 301 4.25 -17.76 5.91
N PHE A 302 2.92 -17.74 5.81
CA PHE A 302 2.15 -16.50 5.66
C PHE A 302 2.41 -15.51 6.80
N PHE A 303 2.49 -15.97 8.05
CA PHE A 303 2.66 -15.08 9.19
C PHE A 303 4.04 -14.39 9.16
N GLN A 304 5.11 -15.15 8.92
CA GLN A 304 6.47 -14.63 8.83
C GLN A 304 6.66 -13.69 7.64
N ASP A 305 6.17 -14.10 6.47
CA ASP A 305 6.53 -13.43 5.23
C ASP A 305 5.49 -12.38 4.78
N ILE A 306 4.22 -12.53 5.15
CA ILE A 306 3.14 -11.62 4.69
C ILE A 306 2.60 -10.77 5.83
N GLU A 307 2.24 -11.38 6.97
CA GLU A 307 1.70 -10.62 8.10
C GLU A 307 2.78 -9.68 8.69
N GLN A 308 4.00 -10.18 8.86
CA GLN A 308 5.12 -9.40 9.38
C GLN A 308 5.87 -8.54 8.34
N ALA A 309 5.46 -8.56 7.06
CA ALA A 309 6.03 -7.66 6.06
C ALA A 309 5.81 -6.18 6.43
N ALA A 310 6.85 -5.37 6.26
CA ALA A 310 6.84 -3.94 6.49
C ALA A 310 7.36 -3.22 5.25
N PHE A 311 6.50 -2.39 4.67
CA PHE A 311 6.85 -1.53 3.54
C PHE A 311 6.74 -0.09 4.00
N ALA A 312 7.76 0.75 3.81
CA ALA A 312 7.70 2.15 4.21
C ALA A 312 8.13 3.05 3.04
N PRO A 313 7.34 4.07 2.64
CA PRO A 313 7.74 4.96 1.55
C PRO A 313 9.09 5.67 1.77
N ALA A 314 9.53 5.83 3.02
CA ALA A 314 10.84 6.39 3.35
C ALA A 314 12.03 5.45 3.05
N VAL A 315 11.79 4.18 2.73
CA VAL A 315 12.81 3.20 2.36
C VAL A 315 13.07 3.33 0.85
N ILE A 316 13.98 4.24 0.53
CA ILE A 316 14.44 4.55 -0.83
C ILE A 316 15.91 4.14 -1.01
N VAL A 317 16.36 4.16 -2.27
CA VAL A 317 17.74 3.89 -2.68
C VAL A 317 18.28 5.07 -3.48
N PRO A 318 19.61 5.28 -3.54
CA PRO A 318 20.19 6.36 -4.31
C PRO A 318 19.64 6.43 -5.75
N GLY A 319 19.29 7.63 -6.20
CA GLY A 319 18.68 7.84 -7.51
C GLY A 319 17.15 7.81 -7.53
N ILE A 320 16.50 7.46 -6.42
CA ILE A 320 15.05 7.60 -6.21
C ILE A 320 14.85 8.43 -4.93
N GLY A 321 14.20 9.59 -5.04
CA GLY A 321 13.93 10.49 -3.93
C GLY A 321 12.43 10.80 -3.78
N PHE A 322 12.13 11.77 -2.92
CA PHE A 322 10.77 12.21 -2.63
C PHE A 322 10.36 13.45 -3.45
N SER A 323 9.10 13.87 -3.29
CA SER A 323 8.58 15.14 -3.80
C SER A 323 7.88 15.92 -2.67
N PRO A 324 7.55 17.21 -2.87
CA PRO A 324 6.80 17.99 -1.89
C PRO A 324 5.29 17.67 -1.84
N ASP A 325 4.85 16.53 -2.40
CA ASP A 325 3.48 16.03 -2.17
C ASP A 325 3.24 15.85 -0.66
N LYS A 326 2.31 16.66 -0.11
CA LYS A 326 2.01 16.68 1.32
C LYS A 326 1.61 15.31 1.86
N MET A 327 0.86 14.53 1.08
CA MET A 327 0.45 13.18 1.48
C MET A 327 1.67 12.27 1.55
N LEU A 328 2.57 12.32 0.56
CA LEU A 328 3.80 11.54 0.59
C LEU A 328 4.63 11.90 1.82
N GLN A 329 4.80 13.19 2.10
CA GLN A 329 5.55 13.71 3.26
C GLN A 329 5.02 13.14 4.60
N GLY A 330 3.69 13.10 4.79
CA GLY A 330 3.11 12.48 5.99
C GLY A 330 3.40 10.97 6.10
N ARG A 331 3.46 10.27 4.97
CA ARG A 331 3.77 8.82 4.93
C ARG A 331 5.23 8.51 5.25
N LEU A 332 6.16 9.44 5.01
CA LEU A 332 7.58 9.24 5.33
C LEU A 332 7.80 8.98 6.82
N PHE A 333 6.99 9.59 7.69
CA PHE A 333 6.98 9.32 9.13
C PHE A 333 6.10 8.11 9.51
N SER A 334 4.84 8.13 9.06
CA SER A 334 3.78 7.28 9.63
C SER A 334 4.06 5.77 9.53
N TYR A 335 4.70 5.31 8.45
CA TYR A 335 4.91 3.88 8.23
C TYR A 335 5.95 3.29 9.18
N GLY A 336 7.12 3.93 9.31
CA GLY A 336 8.15 3.48 10.24
C GLY A 336 7.64 3.50 11.68
N ASP A 337 6.80 4.48 12.03
CA ASP A 337 6.18 4.59 13.36
C ASP A 337 5.23 3.43 13.67
N THR A 338 4.22 3.21 12.81
CA THR A 338 3.26 2.12 13.04
C THR A 338 3.91 0.73 12.98
N GLN A 339 5.01 0.57 12.22
CA GLN A 339 5.76 -0.68 12.15
C GLN A 339 6.55 -0.96 13.44
N ARG A 340 7.18 0.07 14.04
CA ARG A 340 7.83 -0.07 15.35
C ARG A 340 6.84 -0.50 16.43
N TYR A 341 5.61 0.02 16.40
CA TYR A 341 4.55 -0.44 17.30
C TYR A 341 4.11 -1.87 17.01
N ARG A 342 3.78 -2.17 15.74
CA ARG A 342 3.16 -3.43 15.34
C ARG A 342 4.10 -4.63 15.43
N LEU A 343 5.38 -4.44 15.11
CA LEU A 343 6.37 -5.51 14.94
C LEU A 343 7.56 -5.39 15.88
N GLY A 344 7.66 -4.31 16.66
CA GLY A 344 8.80 -4.01 17.51
C GLY A 344 9.90 -3.20 16.79
N VAL A 345 10.79 -2.59 17.57
CA VAL A 345 11.83 -1.67 17.05
C VAL A 345 12.82 -2.35 16.09
N ASN A 346 13.04 -3.65 16.26
CA ASN A 346 13.98 -4.46 15.46
C ASN A 346 13.29 -5.19 14.29
N TYR A 347 12.11 -4.74 13.83
CA TYR A 347 11.34 -5.42 12.76
C TYR A 347 12.10 -5.62 11.44
N ALA A 348 13.15 -4.84 11.19
CA ALA A 348 14.04 -5.01 10.04
C ALA A 348 14.86 -6.31 10.09
N GLN A 349 14.97 -6.96 11.25
CA GLN A 349 15.63 -8.27 11.43
C GLN A 349 14.74 -9.44 11.03
N ILE A 350 13.43 -9.23 10.88
CA ILE A 350 12.52 -10.26 10.38
C ILE A 350 12.91 -10.55 8.91
N PRO A 351 13.09 -11.82 8.51
CA PRO A 351 13.73 -12.16 7.23
C PRO A 351 13.16 -11.46 5.99
N VAL A 352 11.84 -11.30 5.90
CA VAL A 352 11.21 -10.63 4.76
C VAL A 352 11.51 -9.12 4.68
N ASN A 353 11.83 -8.49 5.81
CA ASN A 353 12.13 -7.06 5.90
C ASN A 353 13.63 -6.77 5.79
N ALA A 354 14.48 -7.77 6.03
CA ALA A 354 15.92 -7.63 5.98
C ALA A 354 16.39 -7.29 4.55
N PRO A 355 17.33 -6.34 4.39
CA PRO A 355 17.94 -6.06 3.10
C PRO A 355 18.88 -7.18 2.68
N ARG A 356 19.09 -7.31 1.37
CA ARG A 356 19.99 -8.32 0.76
C ARG A 356 21.28 -7.72 0.21
N CYS A 357 21.79 -6.75 0.94
CA CYS A 357 23.03 -6.03 0.67
C CYS A 357 23.81 -5.86 1.98
N PRO A 358 25.08 -5.41 1.95
CA PRO A 358 25.79 -5.06 3.17
C PRO A 358 25.02 -4.04 4.01
N VAL A 359 24.96 -4.29 5.33
CA VAL A 359 24.33 -3.39 6.30
C VAL A 359 25.31 -3.07 7.42
N HIS A 360 25.55 -1.78 7.62
CA HIS A 360 26.33 -1.25 8.73
C HIS A 360 25.55 -0.14 9.43
N SER A 361 24.47 -0.51 10.13
CA SER A 361 23.59 0.45 10.82
C SER A 361 24.13 0.89 12.19
N TYR A 362 23.89 2.15 12.55
CA TYR A 362 24.21 2.72 13.87
C TYR A 362 23.45 2.04 15.03
N HIS A 363 22.23 1.55 14.80
CA HIS A 363 21.30 1.15 15.85
C HIS A 363 21.80 -0.03 16.73
N ARG A 364 21.56 0.06 18.04
CA ARG A 364 21.92 -0.93 19.07
C ARG A 364 20.72 -1.29 19.96
N ASP A 365 20.80 -2.44 20.62
CA ASP A 365 19.88 -2.94 21.64
C ASP A 365 18.43 -3.13 21.12
N GLY A 366 17.42 -2.79 21.94
CA GLY A 366 16.01 -2.93 21.62
C GLY A 366 15.45 -4.34 21.86
N ALA A 367 14.12 -4.44 21.94
CA ALA A 367 13.43 -5.71 22.14
C ALA A 367 13.70 -6.70 20.98
N MET A 368 13.83 -7.99 21.30
CA MET A 368 14.09 -9.07 20.33
C MET A 368 15.34 -8.82 19.45
N ARG A 369 16.44 -8.37 20.05
CA ARG A 369 17.70 -8.17 19.33
C ARG A 369 18.41 -9.51 19.09
N VAL A 370 18.40 -10.01 17.85
CA VAL A 370 18.86 -11.39 17.52
C VAL A 370 19.95 -11.46 16.45
N ASP A 371 20.46 -10.33 15.98
CA ASP A 371 21.48 -10.20 14.92
C ASP A 371 22.92 -10.09 15.44
N GLY A 372 23.15 -10.30 16.74
CA GLY A 372 24.44 -10.09 17.40
C GLY A 372 24.74 -8.62 17.78
N ASN A 373 23.82 -7.68 17.53
CA ASN A 373 23.88 -6.29 18.00
C ASN A 373 25.13 -5.50 17.59
N GLY A 374 25.78 -5.89 16.49
CA GLY A 374 27.05 -5.31 16.07
C GLY A 374 28.25 -5.65 16.99
N GLY A 375 28.09 -6.59 17.94
CA GLY A 375 29.16 -7.04 18.84
C GLY A 375 29.87 -5.90 19.58
N GLY A 376 31.20 -5.98 19.65
CA GLY A 376 32.05 -4.94 20.25
C GLY A 376 32.42 -3.78 19.32
N SER A 377 31.70 -3.58 18.21
CA SER A 377 32.00 -2.50 17.26
C SER A 377 31.77 -1.11 17.85
N THR A 378 32.52 -0.12 17.36
CA THR A 378 32.32 1.29 17.74
C THR A 378 30.90 1.75 17.39
N HIS A 379 30.21 2.33 18.38
CA HIS A 379 28.78 2.69 18.32
C HIS A 379 28.54 4.21 18.36
N TYR A 380 29.53 5.03 17.98
CA TYR A 380 29.42 6.50 17.99
C TYR A 380 30.19 7.13 16.82
N GLU A 381 29.79 8.32 16.42
CA GLU A 381 30.41 9.14 15.37
C GLU A 381 30.40 10.61 15.84
N PRO A 382 31.49 11.39 15.62
CA PRO A 382 32.76 10.99 15.00
C PRO A 382 33.63 10.11 15.92
N ASN A 383 34.50 9.28 15.33
CA ASN A 383 35.44 8.42 16.07
C ASN A 383 36.78 8.24 15.32
N SER A 384 37.87 8.02 16.05
CA SER A 384 39.23 7.87 15.49
C SER A 384 39.50 6.50 14.81
N ARG A 385 38.50 5.62 14.72
CA ARG A 385 38.63 4.27 14.14
C ARG A 385 38.02 4.16 12.75
N GLY A 386 37.46 5.26 12.22
CA GLY A 386 36.81 5.26 10.91
C GLY A 386 35.54 4.41 10.85
N ALA A 387 34.89 4.15 11.99
CA ALA A 387 33.60 3.46 11.99
C ALA A 387 32.47 4.43 11.61
N LEU A 388 31.37 3.90 11.03
CA LEU A 388 30.12 4.63 10.77
C LEU A 388 30.30 5.90 9.91
N GLN A 389 31.26 5.88 8.97
CA GLN A 389 31.52 7.03 8.09
C GLN A 389 30.36 7.26 7.13
N ALA A 390 30.01 8.53 6.94
CA ALA A 390 29.03 8.95 5.93
C ALA A 390 29.57 8.74 4.50
N GLN A 391 28.67 8.64 3.53
CA GLN A 391 28.99 8.42 2.12
C GLN A 391 28.49 9.61 1.28
N PRO A 392 29.26 10.72 1.18
CA PRO A 392 28.79 11.97 0.59
C PRO A 392 28.47 11.88 -0.92
N ASP A 393 29.02 10.89 -1.64
CA ASP A 393 28.78 10.68 -3.06
C ASP A 393 27.30 10.38 -3.39
N PHE A 394 26.52 9.96 -2.38
CA PHE A 394 25.09 9.72 -2.49
C PHE A 394 24.21 10.91 -2.10
N SER A 395 24.80 12.09 -1.81
CA SER A 395 24.02 13.30 -1.54
C SER A 395 23.06 13.59 -2.70
N GLU A 396 21.84 14.02 -2.36
CA GLU A 396 20.88 14.57 -3.32
C GLU A 396 21.24 16.03 -3.62
N PRO A 397 20.80 16.60 -4.77
CA PRO A 397 20.92 18.03 -4.99
C PRO A 397 19.99 18.78 -4.02
N PRO A 398 20.29 20.04 -3.65
CA PRO A 398 19.35 20.86 -2.90
C PRO A 398 17.98 20.94 -3.60
N LEU A 399 16.92 21.12 -2.84
CA LEU A 399 15.60 21.50 -3.37
C LEU A 399 15.40 22.99 -3.08
N GLU A 400 15.16 23.78 -4.13
CA GLU A 400 14.92 25.21 -3.96
C GLU A 400 13.54 25.43 -3.30
N ILE A 401 13.53 26.12 -2.17
CA ILE A 401 12.31 26.48 -1.42
C ILE A 401 11.99 27.99 -1.58
N GLY A 402 12.88 28.74 -2.25
CA GLY A 402 12.75 30.19 -2.49
C GLY A 402 12.66 31.03 -1.20
N GLU A 403 12.28 32.31 -1.35
CA GLU A 403 11.96 33.21 -0.24
C GLU A 403 10.52 33.00 0.28
N THR A 404 10.20 31.75 0.62
CA THR A 404 8.81 31.35 0.93
C THR A 404 8.50 31.42 2.42
N VAL A 405 7.30 31.92 2.76
CA VAL A 405 6.78 31.91 4.13
C VAL A 405 6.20 30.52 4.46
N ALA A 406 6.64 29.91 5.56
CA ALA A 406 6.02 28.69 6.08
C ALA A 406 4.77 29.02 6.91
N LYS A 407 3.61 28.51 6.49
CA LYS A 407 2.36 28.48 7.28
C LYS A 407 1.51 27.27 6.89
N ARG A 408 0.37 27.06 7.55
CA ARG A 408 -0.65 26.09 7.11
C ARG A 408 -1.36 26.63 5.86
N TRP A 409 -0.72 26.49 4.70
CA TRP A 409 -1.25 26.92 3.41
C TRP A 409 -2.53 26.14 3.07
N ASN A 410 -3.63 26.88 2.88
CA ASN A 410 -4.93 26.32 2.58
C ASN A 410 -4.91 25.73 1.17
N HIS A 411 -4.88 24.40 1.07
CA HIS A 411 -4.84 23.73 -0.22
C HIS A 411 -6.08 24.06 -1.08
N ARG A 412 -7.20 24.48 -0.47
CA ARG A 412 -8.45 24.84 -1.16
C ARG A 412 -8.36 26.10 -2.03
N GLU A 413 -7.23 26.80 -2.02
CA GLU A 413 -6.91 27.85 -2.99
C GLU A 413 -6.78 27.28 -4.42
N ASP A 414 -6.30 26.05 -4.58
CA ASP A 414 -6.53 25.26 -5.80
C ASP A 414 -7.94 24.68 -5.72
N THR A 415 -8.85 25.33 -6.46
CA THR A 415 -10.28 25.02 -6.52
C THR A 415 -10.66 24.07 -7.66
N ASP A 416 -9.68 23.57 -8.43
CA ASP A 416 -9.96 22.60 -9.49
C ASP A 416 -10.17 21.20 -8.90
N TYR A 417 -11.38 20.97 -8.39
CA TYR A 417 -11.82 19.68 -7.87
C TYR A 417 -12.37 18.75 -8.95
N PHE A 418 -12.74 19.31 -10.10
CA PHE A 418 -13.73 18.72 -10.98
C PHE A 418 -13.26 18.49 -12.42
N SER A 419 -12.16 19.13 -12.86
CA SER A 419 -11.71 18.98 -14.26
C SER A 419 -11.31 17.54 -14.60
N GLN A 420 -10.54 16.88 -13.74
CA GLN A 420 -10.07 15.52 -13.99
C GLN A 420 -11.14 14.44 -13.77
N PRO A 421 -11.98 14.47 -12.71
CA PRO A 421 -13.13 13.58 -12.61
C PRO A 421 -14.08 13.74 -13.80
N ARG A 422 -14.28 14.96 -14.31
CA ARG A 422 -15.09 15.21 -15.52
C ARG A 422 -14.50 14.52 -16.73
N LYS A 423 -13.20 14.68 -16.99
CA LYS A 423 -12.49 13.99 -18.08
C LYS A 423 -12.63 12.47 -17.96
N LEU A 424 -12.49 11.93 -16.74
CA LEU A 424 -12.67 10.50 -16.50
C LEU A 424 -14.11 10.04 -16.81
N PHE A 425 -15.11 10.78 -16.34
CA PHE A 425 -16.52 10.49 -16.63
C PHE A 425 -16.83 10.58 -18.12
N GLU A 426 -16.29 11.57 -18.83
CA GLU A 426 -16.46 11.73 -20.28
C GLU A 426 -15.86 10.57 -21.09
N LEU A 427 -14.78 9.94 -20.58
CA LEU A 427 -14.17 8.75 -21.19
C LEU A 427 -14.98 7.46 -20.98
N MET A 428 -15.91 7.43 -20.01
CA MET A 428 -16.73 6.26 -19.76
C MET A 428 -17.79 6.07 -20.85
N THR A 429 -17.93 4.82 -21.31
CA THR A 429 -19.06 4.41 -22.16
C THR A 429 -20.39 4.55 -21.41
N PRO A 430 -21.54 4.62 -22.10
CA PRO A 430 -22.85 4.69 -21.44
C PRO A 430 -23.09 3.56 -20.42
N ALA A 431 -22.61 2.35 -20.71
CA ALA A 431 -22.72 1.22 -19.78
C ALA A 431 -21.88 1.42 -18.50
N GLN A 432 -20.65 1.91 -18.64
CA GLN A 432 -19.78 2.22 -17.49
C GLN A 432 -20.35 3.36 -16.63
N LYS A 433 -20.94 4.38 -17.27
CA LYS A 433 -21.64 5.46 -16.57
C LYS A 433 -22.83 4.91 -15.76
N GLN A 434 -23.61 4.00 -16.34
CA GLN A 434 -24.72 3.37 -15.65
C GLN A 434 -24.24 2.56 -14.43
N VAL A 435 -23.17 1.77 -14.59
CA VAL A 435 -22.54 1.02 -13.49
C VAL A 435 -22.07 1.97 -12.37
N LEU A 436 -21.40 3.07 -12.73
CA LEU A 436 -20.99 4.11 -11.79
C LEU A 436 -22.17 4.67 -10.99
N PHE A 437 -23.29 4.97 -11.66
CA PHE A 437 -24.48 5.49 -11.00
C PHE A 437 -25.10 4.50 -10.03
N ASP A 438 -25.26 3.24 -10.46
CA ASP A 438 -25.91 2.20 -9.66
C ASP A 438 -25.08 1.79 -8.44
N ASN A 439 -23.76 1.68 -8.60
CA ASN A 439 -22.86 1.42 -7.49
C ASN A 439 -22.90 2.56 -6.48
N THR A 440 -22.89 3.81 -6.94
CA THR A 440 -22.93 4.99 -6.08
C THR A 440 -24.24 5.06 -5.29
N ALA A 441 -25.39 4.88 -5.97
CA ALA A 441 -26.71 4.87 -5.33
C ALA A 441 -26.84 3.77 -4.28
N ARG A 442 -26.36 2.55 -4.55
CA ARG A 442 -26.35 1.45 -3.57
C ARG A 442 -25.41 1.73 -2.40
N ALA A 443 -24.23 2.31 -2.65
CA ALA A 443 -23.24 2.57 -1.62
C ALA A 443 -23.61 3.74 -0.70
N ILE A 444 -24.34 4.74 -1.19
CA ILE A 444 -24.81 5.90 -0.39
C ILE A 444 -26.11 5.62 0.37
N LYS A 445 -26.78 4.52 0.05
CA LYS A 445 -28.00 4.09 0.75
C LYS A 445 -27.78 4.01 2.26
N GLY A 446 -28.64 4.72 3.00
CA GLY A 446 -28.57 4.84 4.46
C GLY A 446 -27.86 6.10 4.97
N ALA A 447 -27.25 6.90 4.09
CA ALA A 447 -26.82 8.25 4.43
C ALA A 447 -28.02 9.22 4.52
N SER A 448 -27.86 10.30 5.28
CA SER A 448 -28.87 11.33 5.46
C SER A 448 -29.14 12.12 4.18
N GLN A 449 -30.37 12.64 4.04
CA GLN A 449 -30.78 13.37 2.83
C GLN A 449 -29.84 14.56 2.48
N PRO A 450 -29.36 15.37 3.44
CA PRO A 450 -28.41 16.44 3.14
C PRO A 450 -27.08 15.93 2.57
N VAL A 451 -26.60 14.77 3.03
CA VAL A 451 -25.37 14.13 2.53
C VAL A 451 -25.56 13.63 1.10
N VAL A 452 -26.68 12.96 0.83
CA VAL A 452 -27.05 12.49 -0.52
C VAL A 452 -27.13 13.68 -1.48
N GLN A 453 -27.83 14.75 -1.10
CA GLN A 453 -27.96 15.95 -1.92
C GLN A 453 -26.60 16.60 -2.20
N ARG A 454 -25.74 16.72 -1.18
CA ARG A 454 -24.39 17.27 -1.34
C ARG A 454 -23.55 16.46 -2.33
N HIS A 455 -23.68 15.13 -2.34
CA HIS A 455 -23.01 14.30 -3.33
C HIS A 455 -23.49 14.58 -4.76
N ILE A 456 -24.81 14.68 -4.94
CA ILE A 456 -25.43 15.01 -6.22
C ILE A 456 -24.97 16.39 -6.70
N ASP A 457 -24.88 17.37 -5.80
CA ASP A 457 -24.43 18.73 -6.13
C ASP A 457 -22.96 18.73 -6.57
N ASN A 458 -22.07 18.03 -5.86
CA ASN A 458 -20.67 17.85 -6.27
C ASN A 458 -20.55 17.15 -7.63
N CYS A 459 -21.35 16.12 -7.89
CA CYS A 459 -21.39 15.43 -9.18
C CYS A 459 -21.94 16.33 -10.29
N THR A 460 -22.92 17.19 -10.00
CA THR A 460 -23.50 18.16 -10.95
C THR A 460 -22.48 19.24 -11.32
N ALA A 461 -21.75 19.76 -10.34
CA ALA A 461 -20.63 20.69 -10.55
C ALA A 461 -19.52 20.04 -11.40
N CYS A 462 -19.30 18.73 -11.23
CA CYS A 462 -18.42 17.95 -12.07
C CYS A 462 -18.93 17.80 -13.49
N HIS A 463 -20.15 17.32 -13.71
CA HIS A 463 -20.78 17.22 -15.02
C HIS A 463 -22.32 17.10 -14.84
N PRO A 464 -23.16 17.86 -15.56
CA PRO A 464 -24.62 17.82 -15.38
C PRO A 464 -25.21 16.41 -15.47
N ASP A 465 -24.82 15.63 -16.49
CA ASP A 465 -25.28 14.25 -16.65
C ASP A 465 -24.79 13.30 -15.55
N TYR A 466 -23.67 13.60 -14.90
CA TYR A 466 -23.19 12.80 -13.77
C TYR A 466 -24.12 13.02 -12.58
N GLY A 467 -24.35 14.27 -12.18
CA GLY A 467 -25.30 14.60 -11.12
C GLY A 467 -26.71 14.06 -11.37
N LYS A 468 -27.23 14.25 -12.60
CA LYS A 468 -28.54 13.71 -13.00
C LYS A 468 -28.59 12.18 -12.91
N GLY A 469 -27.57 11.48 -13.42
CA GLY A 469 -27.50 10.03 -13.38
C GLY A 469 -27.51 9.47 -11.95
N ILE A 470 -26.80 10.12 -11.02
CA ILE A 470 -26.84 9.76 -9.59
C ILE A 470 -28.21 10.01 -9.00
N ALA A 471 -28.81 11.18 -9.23
CA ALA A 471 -30.12 11.52 -8.68
C ALA A 471 -31.20 10.52 -9.13
N GLU A 472 -31.21 10.16 -10.43
CA GLU A 472 -32.14 9.16 -10.98
C GLU A 472 -31.88 7.75 -10.40
N ALA A 473 -30.61 7.35 -10.25
CA ALA A 473 -30.26 6.04 -9.70
C ALA A 473 -30.64 5.91 -8.22
N VAL A 474 -30.44 6.97 -7.41
CA VAL A 474 -30.87 7.01 -6.00
C VAL A 474 -32.39 6.85 -5.89
N VAL A 475 -33.17 7.58 -6.69
CA VAL A 475 -34.64 7.41 -6.69
C VAL A 475 -35.04 6.00 -7.09
N ARG A 476 -34.35 5.41 -8.07
CA ARG A 476 -34.68 4.07 -8.60
C ARG A 476 -34.32 2.93 -7.64
N LEU A 477 -33.22 3.04 -6.89
CA LEU A 477 -32.69 1.95 -6.05
C LEU A 477 -33.02 2.12 -4.55
N GLY A 478 -33.71 3.22 -4.20
CA GLY A 478 -34.13 3.58 -2.84
C GLY A 478 -32.95 3.86 -1.95
#